data_AF-A0AAN8WU12-F1
#
_entry.id   AF-A0AAN8WU12-F1
#
_cell.length_a   1.000
_cell.length_b   1.000
_cell.length_c   1.000
_cell.angle_alpha   90.00
_cell.angle_beta   90.00
_cell.angle_gamma   90.00
#
_symmetry.space_group_name_H-M   'P 1'
#
loop_
_entity.id
_entity.type
_entity.pdbx_description
1 polymer ?
#
loop_
_entity_poly.entity_id
_entity_poly.type
_entity_poly.pdbx_seq_one_letter_code
_entity_poly.pdbx_strand_id
1 'polypeptide(L)'
;MRILLSKVPRSWMVDEKKDDGYTALHLAALNNHVEVAELLVHQGRANMDLQNVNLQTPLHLAVERHHTQIVRLLVREGANLNLADKDGDTPLHEALRHHTLSQLRQLQDMQDVGKSPQLLMGLGTQGVDKKSPASIACLLAAHGADLNIKNKKGQTPLDLCPDPNLCKALTKCYKDKSVSGEMGALEVCAEESLEECMVCSDTKRDTLFGPCGHIATCSICSPRVKKCLMCKEPVQSRTKIEECVVCSDKQASVLFQPCGHMCACDNCASLMKKCVQCRGVIEKHIPFIVCCGGQAPPSILPSTANNNSGSSSGGGSSSGSNNTATVSVSAAAAAAAAAGVVVPGPTGPLMNNGSRDMSSADLQKLQQQLHDIKEQTMCPVCLDRLKNMIFLCGHGTCQMCGDRMHECPICRKPVEKRILVF
;
A
#
# COMPACT_ATOMS: atom_id res chain seq x y z
N MET A 1 9.43 0.04 -14.22
CA MET A 1 8.63 0.07 -15.46
C MET A 1 7.98 1.45 -15.71
N ARG A 2 8.69 2.58 -15.55
CA ARG A 2 8.10 3.93 -15.73
C ARG A 2 8.33 4.56 -17.12
N ILE A 3 9.11 3.92 -17.99
CA ILE A 3 9.68 4.56 -19.19
C ILE A 3 9.07 4.06 -20.52
N LEU A 4 8.27 2.99 -20.54
CA LEU A 4 7.79 2.43 -21.81
C LEU A 4 6.39 2.91 -22.26
N LEU A 5 5.68 3.70 -21.45
CA LEU A 5 4.28 4.01 -21.71
C LEU A 5 4.02 5.44 -22.19
N SER A 6 4.97 6.38 -22.02
CA SER A 6 4.77 7.79 -22.40
C SER A 6 5.11 8.13 -23.86
N LYS A 7 5.56 7.16 -24.67
CA LYS A 7 6.14 7.42 -26.01
C LYS A 7 5.53 6.67 -27.18
N VAL A 8 4.43 5.93 -27.01
CA VAL A 8 3.80 5.20 -28.12
C VAL A 8 2.46 5.86 -28.51
N PRO A 9 2.30 6.38 -29.75
CA PRO A 9 1.07 7.01 -30.21
C PRO A 9 0.00 5.99 -30.62
N ARG A 10 -0.08 4.85 -29.93
CA ARG A 10 -1.16 3.88 -30.14
C ARG A 10 -2.29 4.23 -29.18
N SER A 11 -3.51 4.36 -29.70
CA SER A 11 -4.71 4.41 -28.86
C SER A 11 -4.73 3.18 -27.96
N TRP A 12 -4.72 3.40 -26.64
CA TRP A 12 -4.71 2.31 -25.69
C TRP A 12 -6.09 1.64 -25.71
N MET A 13 -6.15 0.37 -26.10
CA MET A 13 -7.37 -0.43 -25.99
C MET A 13 -7.48 -0.95 -24.56
N VAL A 14 -8.03 -0.13 -23.67
CA VAL A 14 -8.06 -0.41 -22.22
C VAL A 14 -9.37 -1.06 -21.76
N ASP A 15 -10.44 -0.73 -22.46
CA ASP A 15 -11.83 -1.10 -22.12
C ASP A 15 -12.32 -2.37 -22.83
N GLU A 16 -11.44 -3.02 -23.60
CA GLU A 16 -11.75 -4.29 -24.24
C GLU A 16 -12.10 -5.34 -23.18
N LYS A 17 -13.25 -5.97 -23.39
CA LYS A 17 -13.76 -7.02 -22.51
C LYS A 17 -13.30 -8.38 -23.03
N LYS A 18 -12.84 -9.24 -22.12
CA LYS A 18 -12.73 -10.68 -22.40
C LYS A 18 -14.12 -11.32 -22.49
N ASP A 19 -14.17 -12.60 -22.83
CA ASP A 19 -15.41 -13.39 -22.93
C ASP A 19 -16.28 -13.31 -21.66
N ASP A 20 -15.64 -13.22 -20.48
CA ASP A 20 -16.32 -13.07 -19.19
C ASP A 20 -16.72 -11.60 -18.87
N GLY A 21 -16.57 -10.68 -19.81
CA GLY A 21 -16.90 -9.26 -19.63
C GLY A 21 -15.86 -8.44 -18.84
N TYR A 22 -14.76 -9.05 -18.39
CA TYR A 22 -13.72 -8.39 -17.60
C TYR A 22 -12.84 -7.50 -18.48
N THR A 23 -12.67 -6.25 -18.06
CA THR A 23 -11.65 -5.33 -18.60
C THR A 23 -10.35 -5.42 -17.80
N ALA A 24 -9.29 -4.77 -18.30
CA ALA A 24 -8.02 -4.67 -17.56
C ALA A 24 -8.20 -4.05 -16.16
N LEU A 25 -9.10 -3.06 -16.03
CA LEU A 25 -9.37 -2.40 -14.75
C LEU A 25 -10.09 -3.32 -13.76
N HIS A 26 -11.00 -4.20 -14.23
CA HIS A 26 -11.61 -5.21 -13.36
C HIS A 26 -10.56 -6.17 -12.80
N LEU A 27 -9.63 -6.62 -13.63
CA LEU A 27 -8.58 -7.55 -13.21
C LEU A 27 -7.59 -6.88 -12.24
N ALA A 28 -7.25 -5.60 -12.48
CA ALA A 28 -6.43 -4.83 -11.57
C ALA A 28 -7.11 -4.63 -10.21
N ALA A 29 -8.42 -4.32 -10.23
CA ALA A 29 -9.24 -4.19 -9.04
C ALA A 29 -9.33 -5.50 -8.25
N LEU A 30 -9.62 -6.62 -8.92
CA LEU A 30 -9.76 -7.94 -8.30
C LEU A 30 -8.47 -8.41 -7.60
N ASN A 31 -7.31 -8.15 -8.22
CA ASN A 31 -6.00 -8.66 -7.76
C ASN A 31 -5.18 -7.65 -6.95
N ASN A 32 -5.77 -6.51 -6.55
CA ASN A 32 -5.10 -5.45 -5.78
C ASN A 32 -3.86 -4.84 -6.47
N HIS A 33 -3.86 -4.73 -7.81
CA HIS A 33 -2.76 -4.13 -8.55
C HIS A 33 -2.92 -2.61 -8.63
N VAL A 34 -2.70 -1.91 -7.50
CA VAL A 34 -2.93 -0.46 -7.35
C VAL A 34 -2.21 0.35 -8.44
N GLU A 35 -0.90 0.14 -8.63
CA GLU A 35 -0.12 0.89 -9.63
C GLU A 35 -0.66 0.72 -11.06
N VAL A 36 -1.17 -0.48 -11.37
CA VAL A 36 -1.78 -0.77 -12.67
C VAL A 36 -3.12 -0.05 -12.78
N ALA A 37 -3.97 -0.13 -11.75
CA ALA A 37 -5.24 0.60 -11.72
C ALA A 37 -5.03 2.12 -11.89
N GLU A 38 -4.04 2.70 -11.21
CA GLU A 38 -3.68 4.12 -11.36
C GLU A 38 -3.27 4.45 -12.80
N LEU A 39 -2.44 3.63 -13.43
CA LEU A 39 -2.03 3.83 -14.83
C LEU A 39 -3.23 3.73 -15.78
N LEU A 40 -4.10 2.73 -15.59
CA LEU A 40 -5.28 2.52 -16.44
C LEU A 40 -6.26 3.69 -16.33
N VAL A 41 -6.51 4.20 -15.13
CA VAL A 41 -7.44 5.33 -14.93
C VAL A 41 -6.84 6.63 -15.45
N HIS A 42 -5.60 6.99 -15.07
CA HIS A 42 -5.05 8.31 -15.40
C HIS A 42 -4.48 8.40 -16.82
N GLN A 43 -3.74 7.38 -17.28
CA GLN A 43 -3.10 7.40 -18.60
C GLN A 43 -3.96 6.69 -19.64
N GLY A 44 -4.53 5.55 -19.27
CA GLY A 44 -5.38 4.76 -20.13
C GLY A 44 -6.78 5.34 -20.33
N ARG A 45 -7.22 6.27 -19.47
CA ARG A 45 -8.59 6.80 -19.43
C ARG A 45 -9.64 5.68 -19.40
N ALA A 46 -9.35 4.61 -18.67
CA ALA A 46 -10.23 3.45 -18.56
C ALA A 46 -11.62 3.87 -18.04
N ASN A 47 -12.67 3.34 -18.65
CA ASN A 47 -14.02 3.55 -18.16
C ASN A 47 -14.26 2.70 -16.90
N MET A 48 -14.45 3.39 -15.77
CA MET A 48 -14.63 2.77 -14.45
C MET A 48 -16.02 2.17 -14.23
N ASP A 49 -16.98 2.51 -15.10
CA ASP A 49 -18.39 2.12 -14.96
C ASP A 49 -18.77 0.92 -15.83
N LEU A 50 -17.81 0.36 -16.57
CA LEU A 50 -18.04 -0.86 -17.35
C LEU A 50 -18.37 -2.02 -16.43
N GLN A 51 -19.38 -2.79 -16.82
CA GLN A 51 -19.84 -3.96 -16.09
C GLN A 51 -19.42 -5.26 -16.78
N ASN A 52 -19.00 -6.26 -16.00
CA ASN A 52 -18.75 -7.63 -16.47
C ASN A 52 -20.07 -8.41 -16.69
N VAL A 53 -19.99 -9.71 -16.99
CA VAL A 53 -21.20 -10.56 -17.21
C VAL A 53 -22.11 -10.70 -15.99
N ASN A 54 -21.58 -10.49 -14.78
CA ASN A 54 -22.34 -10.45 -13.53
C ASN A 54 -22.84 -9.04 -13.20
N LEU A 55 -22.76 -8.11 -14.15
CA LEU A 55 -23.06 -6.70 -13.96
C LEU A 55 -22.19 -6.02 -12.89
N GLN A 56 -21.07 -6.61 -12.48
CA GLN A 56 -20.17 -6.03 -11.49
C GLN A 56 -19.24 -5.04 -12.19
N THR A 57 -19.02 -3.88 -11.56
CA THR A 57 -17.99 -2.90 -11.95
C THR A 57 -16.66 -3.23 -11.26
N PRO A 58 -15.52 -2.62 -11.67
CA PRO A 58 -14.27 -2.73 -10.93
C PRO A 58 -14.39 -2.33 -9.46
N LEU A 59 -15.27 -1.38 -9.14
CA LEU A 59 -15.53 -0.96 -7.76
C LEU A 59 -16.18 -2.08 -6.93
N HIS A 60 -17.13 -2.84 -7.48
CA HIS A 60 -17.72 -4.00 -6.79
C HIS A 60 -16.63 -4.99 -6.38
N LEU A 61 -15.76 -5.36 -7.33
CA LEU A 61 -14.68 -6.33 -7.09
C LEU A 61 -13.67 -5.82 -6.05
N ALA A 62 -13.33 -4.53 -6.08
CA ALA A 62 -12.45 -3.93 -5.08
C ALA A 62 -13.07 -3.92 -3.68
N VAL A 63 -14.39 -3.67 -3.58
CA VAL A 63 -15.13 -3.68 -2.31
C VAL A 63 -15.27 -5.10 -1.75
N GLU A 64 -15.69 -6.06 -2.58
CA GLU A 64 -15.83 -7.49 -2.23
C GLU A 64 -14.53 -8.05 -1.65
N ARG A 65 -13.38 -7.65 -2.22
CA ARG A 65 -12.05 -8.08 -1.77
C ARG A 65 -11.39 -7.17 -0.74
N HIS A 66 -12.07 -6.10 -0.32
CA HIS A 66 -11.60 -5.13 0.66
C HIS A 66 -10.29 -4.42 0.27
N HIS A 67 -10.08 -4.20 -1.03
CA HIS A 67 -8.91 -3.49 -1.56
C HIS A 67 -9.09 -1.98 -1.43
N THR A 68 -9.00 -1.48 -0.20
CA THR A 68 -9.28 -0.08 0.19
C THR A 68 -8.57 0.95 -0.69
N GLN A 69 -7.32 0.71 -1.07
CA GLN A 69 -6.57 1.65 -1.90
C GLN A 69 -7.16 1.80 -3.30
N ILE A 70 -7.65 0.71 -3.90
CA ILE A 70 -8.32 0.74 -5.19
C ILE A 70 -9.70 1.38 -5.06
N VAL A 71 -10.43 1.09 -3.97
CA VAL A 71 -11.71 1.77 -3.68
C VAL A 71 -11.50 3.27 -3.58
N ARG A 72 -10.51 3.74 -2.80
CA ARG A 72 -10.18 5.17 -2.68
C ARG A 72 -9.84 5.80 -4.03
N LEU A 73 -9.06 5.10 -4.87
CA LEU A 73 -8.73 5.55 -6.22
C LEU A 73 -10.01 5.73 -7.07
N LEU A 74 -10.82 4.69 -7.21
CA LEU A 74 -12.02 4.72 -8.06
C LEU A 74 -13.05 5.75 -7.59
N VAL A 75 -13.23 5.88 -6.27
CA VAL A 75 -14.12 6.89 -5.68
C VAL A 75 -13.62 8.31 -5.95
N ARG A 76 -12.31 8.55 -5.78
CA ARG A 76 -11.70 9.86 -6.02
C ARG A 76 -11.80 10.29 -7.49
N GLU A 77 -11.61 9.33 -8.39
CA GLU A 77 -11.65 9.57 -9.84
C GLU A 77 -13.10 9.62 -10.39
N GLY A 78 -14.11 9.50 -9.51
CA GLY A 78 -15.51 9.75 -9.86
C GLY A 78 -16.25 8.55 -10.45
N ALA A 79 -15.87 7.32 -10.11
CA ALA A 79 -16.62 6.13 -10.50
C ALA A 79 -18.06 6.18 -9.97
N ASN A 80 -19.01 5.65 -10.73
CA ASN A 80 -20.41 5.60 -10.30
C ASN A 80 -20.60 4.58 -9.17
N LEU A 81 -20.95 5.10 -7.98
CA LEU A 81 -21.08 4.33 -6.74
C LEU A 81 -22.42 3.58 -6.63
N ASN A 82 -23.34 3.79 -7.57
CA ASN A 82 -24.74 3.35 -7.48
C ASN A 82 -25.13 2.33 -8.56
N LEU A 83 -24.17 1.90 -9.39
CA LEU A 83 -24.42 0.82 -10.34
C LEU A 83 -24.70 -0.47 -9.59
N ALA A 84 -25.72 -1.20 -10.04
CA ALA A 84 -26.15 -2.43 -9.40
C ALA A 84 -25.62 -3.65 -10.18
N ASP A 85 -25.20 -4.67 -9.44
CA ASP A 85 -24.79 -5.94 -10.00
C ASP A 85 -25.98 -6.84 -10.40
N LYS A 86 -25.70 -8.10 -10.74
CA LYS A 86 -26.72 -9.07 -11.14
C LYS A 86 -27.72 -9.38 -10.03
N ASP A 87 -27.40 -9.19 -8.76
CA ASP A 87 -28.32 -9.36 -7.64
C ASP A 87 -29.03 -8.05 -7.25
N GLY A 88 -28.74 -6.97 -7.98
CA GLY A 88 -29.25 -5.64 -7.69
C GLY A 88 -28.49 -4.96 -6.54
N ASP A 89 -27.40 -5.56 -6.08
CA ASP A 89 -26.58 -5.00 -5.02
C ASP A 89 -25.67 -3.91 -5.60
N THR A 90 -25.61 -2.77 -4.92
CA THR A 90 -24.62 -1.72 -5.20
C THR A 90 -23.32 -2.02 -4.43
N PRO A 91 -22.19 -1.36 -4.72
CA PRO A 91 -20.96 -1.51 -3.94
C PRO A 91 -21.18 -1.29 -2.43
N LEU A 92 -22.12 -0.42 -2.05
CA LEU A 92 -22.45 -0.20 -0.64
C LEU A 92 -23.21 -1.37 0.00
N HIS A 93 -24.08 -2.05 -0.74
CA HIS A 93 -24.70 -3.30 -0.28
C HIS A 93 -23.62 -4.35 0.02
N GLU A 94 -22.65 -4.50 -0.89
CA GLU A 94 -21.58 -5.48 -0.76
C GLU A 94 -20.70 -5.20 0.47
N ALA A 95 -20.29 -3.94 0.66
CA ALA A 95 -19.50 -3.51 1.82
C ALA A 95 -20.19 -3.87 3.15
N LEU A 96 -21.50 -3.62 3.25
CA LEU A 96 -22.27 -3.89 4.46
C LEU A 96 -22.57 -5.37 4.67
N ARG A 97 -22.86 -6.10 3.59
CA ARG A 97 -23.00 -7.56 3.62
C ARG A 97 -21.75 -8.22 4.19
N HIS A 98 -20.58 -7.88 3.67
CA HIS A 98 -19.31 -8.40 4.16
C HIS A 98 -19.00 -7.96 5.59
N HIS A 99 -19.31 -6.72 5.97
CA HIS A 99 -19.17 -6.26 7.35
C HIS A 99 -19.95 -7.15 8.32
N THR A 100 -21.23 -7.38 8.03
CA THR A 100 -22.13 -8.20 8.84
C THR A 100 -21.65 -9.64 8.93
N LEU A 101 -21.24 -10.24 7.80
CA LEU A 101 -20.68 -11.59 7.79
C LEU A 101 -19.39 -11.69 8.60
N SER A 102 -18.51 -10.68 8.54
CA SER A 102 -17.28 -10.64 9.33
C SER A 102 -17.58 -10.56 10.83
N GLN A 103 -18.56 -9.76 11.25
CA GLN A 103 -18.98 -9.68 12.65
C GLN A 103 -19.57 -11.01 13.15
N LEU A 104 -20.42 -11.65 12.34
CA LEU A 104 -21.03 -12.94 12.70
C LEU A 104 -19.98 -14.05 12.87
N ARG A 105 -18.96 -14.10 12.00
CA ARG A 105 -17.85 -15.07 12.14
C ARG A 105 -17.07 -14.84 13.44
N GLN A 106 -16.71 -13.60 13.74
CA GLN A 106 -16.01 -13.26 14.99
C GLN A 106 -16.80 -13.67 16.24
N LEU A 107 -18.14 -13.53 16.22
CA LEU A 107 -18.99 -13.96 17.33
C LEU A 107 -19.08 -15.49 17.46
N GLN A 108 -19.09 -16.22 16.34
CA GLN A 108 -19.09 -17.69 16.34
C GLN A 108 -17.77 -18.27 16.86
N ASP A 109 -16.63 -17.68 16.47
CA ASP A 109 -15.30 -18.11 16.92
C ASP A 109 -15.11 -17.95 18.44
N MET A 110 -15.84 -17.03 19.08
CA MET A 110 -15.84 -16.85 20.54
C MET A 110 -16.74 -17.86 21.29
N GLN A 111 -17.75 -18.43 20.63
CA GLN A 111 -18.69 -19.38 21.26
C GLN A 111 -18.14 -20.82 21.29
N ASP A 112 -17.15 -21.17 20.45
CA ASP A 112 -16.54 -22.50 20.41
C ASP A 112 -15.37 -22.71 21.40
N VAL A 113 -14.99 -21.67 22.16
CA VAL A 113 -13.94 -21.74 23.21
C VAL A 113 -14.41 -22.52 24.46
N GLY A 114 -15.68 -22.95 24.50
CA GLY A 114 -16.25 -23.72 25.60
C GLY A 114 -15.99 -25.23 25.60
N LYS A 115 -15.21 -25.80 24.66
CA LYS A 115 -15.07 -27.27 24.50
C LYS A 115 -13.66 -27.88 24.55
N SER A 116 -12.61 -27.14 24.92
CA SER A 116 -11.31 -27.77 25.26
C SER A 116 -10.30 -26.79 25.91
N PRO A 117 -9.94 -26.94 27.20
CA PRO A 117 -9.07 -25.99 27.89
C PRO A 117 -7.57 -26.34 27.75
N GLN A 118 -7.09 -26.64 26.54
CA GLN A 118 -5.69 -27.06 26.33
C GLN A 118 -4.96 -26.35 25.17
N LEU A 119 -5.37 -25.14 24.79
CA LEU A 119 -4.56 -24.21 23.97
C LEU A 119 -4.52 -22.81 24.60
N LEU A 120 -4.28 -22.80 25.93
CA LEU A 120 -4.03 -21.70 26.87
C LEU A 120 -2.91 -20.70 26.54
N MET A 121 -2.18 -20.81 25.43
CA MET A 121 -0.91 -20.08 25.29
C MET A 121 -0.66 -19.70 23.84
N GLY A 122 -1.19 -18.54 23.44
CA GLY A 122 -1.06 -18.00 22.09
C GLY A 122 -2.05 -16.90 21.72
N LEU A 123 -3.03 -16.61 22.58
CA LEU A 123 -3.95 -15.48 22.41
C LEU A 123 -3.33 -14.20 23.01
N GLY A 124 -2.34 -13.68 22.30
CA GLY A 124 -1.79 -12.35 22.51
C GLY A 124 -1.38 -11.78 21.16
N THR A 125 -2.10 -10.75 20.71
CA THR A 125 -1.82 -9.95 19.51
C THR A 125 -2.11 -10.60 18.14
N GLN A 126 -3.33 -10.45 17.67
CA GLN A 126 -3.62 -10.10 16.27
C GLN A 126 -4.71 -9.04 16.34
N GLY A 127 -4.34 -7.78 16.49
CA GLY A 127 -4.08 -6.97 15.30
C GLY A 127 -5.39 -6.24 14.97
N VAL A 128 -5.53 -5.03 15.52
CA VAL A 128 -6.58 -4.08 15.14
C VAL A 128 -6.26 -3.62 13.72
N ASP A 129 -6.44 -4.50 12.73
CA ASP A 129 -6.33 -4.17 11.33
C ASP A 129 -7.58 -3.36 10.95
N LYS A 130 -7.42 -2.04 10.88
CA LYS A 130 -8.45 -1.07 10.47
C LYS A 130 -8.87 -1.20 8.99
N LYS A 131 -8.69 -2.38 8.38
CA LYS A 131 -9.15 -2.76 7.03
C LYS A 131 -10.61 -3.24 7.05
N SER A 132 -11.43 -2.59 7.89
CA SER A 132 -12.80 -3.04 8.13
C SER A 132 -13.68 -2.69 6.92
N PRO A 133 -14.54 -3.63 6.46
CA PRO A 133 -15.57 -3.34 5.46
C PRO A 133 -16.47 -2.13 5.85
N ALA A 134 -16.58 -1.83 7.15
CA ALA A 134 -17.25 -0.62 7.64
C ALA A 134 -16.58 0.68 7.19
N SER A 135 -15.24 0.72 7.13
CA SER A 135 -14.49 1.89 6.65
C SER A 135 -14.78 2.15 5.17
N ILE A 136 -14.84 1.08 4.37
CA ILE A 136 -15.23 1.15 2.95
C ILE A 136 -16.67 1.65 2.81
N ALA A 137 -17.60 1.15 3.62
CA ALA A 137 -18.99 1.62 3.61
C ALA A 137 -19.09 3.12 3.96
N CYS A 138 -18.37 3.57 4.99
CA CYS A 138 -18.31 4.99 5.36
C CYS A 138 -17.73 5.85 4.24
N LEU A 139 -16.65 5.39 3.58
CA LEU A 139 -16.03 6.09 2.46
C LEU A 139 -17.02 6.27 1.30
N LEU A 140 -17.73 5.20 0.92
CA LEU A 140 -18.74 5.24 -0.15
C LEU A 140 -19.89 6.19 0.20
N ALA A 141 -20.43 6.10 1.42
CA ALA A 141 -21.52 6.97 1.87
C ALA A 141 -21.09 8.45 1.91
N ALA A 142 -19.90 8.76 2.41
CA ALA A 142 -19.35 10.12 2.41
C ALA A 142 -19.18 10.68 0.99
N HIS A 143 -18.93 9.81 0.00
CA HIS A 143 -18.81 10.21 -1.40
C HIS A 143 -20.13 10.15 -2.18
N GLY A 144 -21.27 9.94 -1.51
CA GLY A 144 -22.61 10.07 -2.09
C GLY A 144 -23.16 8.78 -2.69
N ALA A 145 -22.70 7.61 -2.22
CA ALA A 145 -23.42 6.37 -2.48
C ALA A 145 -24.83 6.43 -1.86
N ASP A 146 -25.84 6.06 -2.62
CA ASP A 146 -27.23 6.13 -2.19
C ASP A 146 -27.58 4.97 -1.24
N LEU A 147 -28.14 5.33 -0.09
CA LEU A 147 -28.56 4.42 0.97
C LEU A 147 -29.97 3.85 0.75
N ASN A 148 -30.71 4.32 -0.26
CA ASN A 148 -32.12 3.97 -0.47
C ASN A 148 -32.35 3.02 -1.65
N ILE A 149 -31.30 2.71 -2.42
CA ILE A 149 -31.40 1.77 -3.55
C ILE A 149 -31.74 0.38 -2.99
N LYS A 150 -32.74 -0.28 -3.59
CA LYS A 150 -33.13 -1.64 -3.19
C LYS A 150 -32.55 -2.66 -4.16
N ASN A 151 -31.96 -3.71 -3.61
CA ASN A 151 -31.55 -4.87 -4.40
C ASN A 151 -32.75 -5.71 -4.88
N LYS A 152 -32.49 -6.80 -5.61
CA LYS A 152 -33.57 -7.68 -6.11
C LYS A 152 -34.38 -8.35 -5.00
N LYS A 153 -33.85 -8.43 -3.78
CA LYS A 153 -34.56 -8.93 -2.59
C LYS A 153 -35.40 -7.84 -1.91
N GLY A 154 -35.40 -6.61 -2.43
CA GLY A 154 -36.12 -5.47 -1.87
C GLY A 154 -35.45 -4.84 -0.64
N GLN A 155 -34.20 -5.21 -0.35
CA GLN A 155 -33.43 -4.72 0.80
C GLN A 155 -32.61 -3.50 0.40
N THR A 156 -32.56 -2.49 1.24
CA THR A 156 -31.62 -1.38 1.14
C THR A 156 -30.25 -1.76 1.72
N PRO A 157 -29.16 -1.01 1.46
CA PRO A 157 -27.87 -1.26 2.10
C PRO A 157 -27.97 -1.27 3.63
N LEU A 158 -28.78 -0.36 4.20
CA LEU A 158 -28.96 -0.24 5.65
C LEU A 158 -29.67 -1.47 6.24
N ASP A 159 -30.57 -2.12 5.49
CA ASP A 159 -31.23 -3.35 5.93
C ASP A 159 -30.25 -4.54 6.07
N LEU A 160 -29.08 -4.46 5.43
CA LEU A 160 -28.02 -5.47 5.51
C LEU A 160 -27.07 -5.24 6.70
N CYS A 161 -27.19 -4.12 7.42
CA CYS A 161 -26.31 -3.74 8.52
C CYS A 161 -27.02 -3.86 9.88
N PRO A 162 -26.62 -4.79 10.76
CA PRO A 162 -27.21 -4.94 12.08
C PRO A 162 -26.65 -3.96 13.12
N ASP A 163 -25.54 -3.25 12.82
CA ASP A 163 -24.89 -2.33 13.77
C ASP A 163 -25.58 -0.95 13.74
N PRO A 164 -26.30 -0.56 14.82
CA PRO A 164 -27.00 0.71 14.88
C PRO A 164 -26.07 1.93 14.89
N ASN A 165 -24.82 1.78 15.33
CA ASN A 165 -23.86 2.88 15.34
C ASN A 165 -23.34 3.17 13.93
N LEU A 166 -23.04 2.12 13.17
CA LEU A 166 -22.62 2.24 11.78
C LEU A 166 -23.74 2.81 10.91
N CYS A 167 -24.98 2.33 11.06
CA CYS A 167 -26.14 2.89 10.35
C CYS A 167 -26.34 4.40 10.60
N LYS A 168 -26.18 4.84 11.86
CA LYS A 168 -26.22 6.27 12.20
C LYS A 168 -25.08 7.05 11.56
N ALA A 169 -23.86 6.51 11.58
CA ALA A 169 -22.71 7.14 10.96
C ALA A 169 -22.91 7.32 9.44
N LEU A 170 -23.34 6.26 8.74
CA LEU A 170 -23.61 6.30 7.29
C LEU A 170 -24.70 7.32 6.94
N THR A 171 -25.79 7.33 7.72
CA THR A 171 -26.89 8.30 7.51
C THR A 171 -26.44 9.74 7.73
N LYS A 172 -25.57 9.97 8.73
CA LYS A 172 -24.97 11.29 8.98
C LYS A 172 -24.08 11.73 7.81
N CYS A 173 -23.15 10.86 7.40
CA CYS A 173 -22.24 11.13 6.28
C CYS A 173 -22.99 11.42 4.97
N TYR A 174 -24.13 10.76 4.73
CA TYR A 174 -24.96 10.99 3.56
C TYR A 174 -25.72 12.33 3.61
N LYS A 175 -26.25 12.73 4.78
CA LYS A 175 -27.00 13.99 4.95
C LYS A 175 -26.13 15.24 4.88
N ASP A 176 -24.90 15.16 5.38
CA ASP A 176 -23.98 16.30 5.35
C ASP A 176 -23.61 16.73 3.90
N LYS A 177 -23.88 15.86 2.91
CA LYS A 177 -23.68 16.15 1.47
C LYS A 177 -24.92 16.68 0.76
N SER A 178 -26.15 16.36 1.20
CA SER A 178 -27.37 16.84 0.52
C SER A 178 -27.64 18.33 0.73
N VAL A 179 -26.90 18.99 1.65
CA VAL A 179 -27.00 20.42 1.94
C VAL A 179 -25.98 21.26 1.15
N SER A 180 -24.96 20.65 0.55
CA SER A 180 -23.92 21.32 -0.26
C SER A 180 -24.05 20.98 -1.74
N GLY A 181 -25.07 21.54 -2.38
CA GLY A 181 -25.19 21.58 -3.84
C GLY A 181 -24.22 22.61 -4.43
N GLU A 182 -23.61 22.24 -5.56
CA GLU A 182 -22.67 22.99 -6.42
C GLU A 182 -21.17 22.80 -6.17
N MET A 183 -20.49 22.62 -7.30
CA MET A 183 -19.09 22.26 -7.46
C MET A 183 -18.16 23.19 -6.68
N GLY A 184 -17.56 22.64 -5.63
CA GLY A 184 -16.30 23.09 -5.09
C GLY A 184 -15.40 21.87 -4.95
N ALA A 185 -14.31 21.83 -5.72
CA ALA A 185 -13.13 21.07 -5.36
C ALA A 185 -12.53 21.67 -4.07
N LEU A 186 -13.27 21.59 -2.98
CA LEU A 186 -12.98 22.16 -1.67
C LEU A 186 -12.83 20.99 -0.69
N GLU A 187 -11.57 20.59 -0.55
CA GLU A 187 -10.94 20.39 0.76
C GLU A 187 -11.69 19.55 1.79
N VAL A 188 -12.02 18.29 1.45
CA VAL A 188 -12.33 17.27 2.46
C VAL A 188 -11.48 15.99 2.29
N CYS A 189 -10.38 16.03 1.52
CA CYS A 189 -9.54 14.83 1.28
C CYS A 189 -8.02 15.04 1.41
N ALA A 190 -7.55 16.22 1.83
CA ALA A 190 -6.12 16.47 2.04
C ALA A 190 -5.66 16.14 3.48
N GLU A 191 -6.55 16.21 4.48
CA GLU A 191 -6.15 16.02 5.89
C GLU A 191 -5.90 14.54 6.25
N GLU A 192 -6.73 13.59 5.80
CA GLU A 192 -6.53 12.17 6.13
C GLU A 192 -5.37 11.51 5.36
N SER A 193 -5.07 11.95 4.13
CA SER A 193 -4.01 11.33 3.30
C SER A 193 -2.60 11.80 3.66
N LEU A 194 -2.46 12.95 4.31
CA LEU A 194 -1.19 13.46 4.82
C LEU A 194 -0.81 12.85 6.17
N GLU A 195 -1.76 12.27 6.89
CA GLU A 195 -1.49 11.56 8.13
C GLU A 195 -1.01 10.12 7.92
N GLU A 196 -1.21 9.48 6.77
CA GLU A 196 -0.84 8.07 6.53
C GLU A 196 0.65 7.90 6.14
N CYS A 197 1.32 6.89 6.70
CA CYS A 197 2.73 6.59 6.44
C CYS A 197 3.00 6.33 4.95
N MET A 198 3.94 7.05 4.35
CA MET A 198 4.27 6.91 2.91
C MET A 198 4.89 5.56 2.52
N VAL A 199 5.19 4.68 3.48
CA VAL A 199 5.82 3.37 3.23
C VAL A 199 4.81 2.23 3.36
N CYS A 200 4.05 2.17 4.46
CA CYS A 200 3.08 1.10 4.68
C CYS A 200 1.65 1.51 4.36
N SER A 201 1.33 2.80 4.31
CA SER A 201 -0.05 3.33 4.22
C SER A 201 -1.02 2.83 5.32
N ASP A 202 -0.54 2.02 6.27
CA ASP A 202 -1.35 1.34 7.28
C ASP A 202 -1.41 2.10 8.62
N THR A 203 -0.41 2.93 8.92
CA THR A 203 -0.27 3.62 10.22
C THR A 203 0.01 5.11 10.03
N LYS A 204 -0.32 5.93 11.05
CA LYS A 204 -0.10 7.37 10.97
C LYS A 204 1.39 7.72 10.95
N ARG A 205 1.74 8.81 10.28
CA ARG A 205 3.06 9.44 10.32
C ARG A 205 3.26 10.03 11.71
N ASP A 206 4.11 9.38 12.48
CA ASP A 206 4.42 9.76 13.86
C ASP A 206 5.94 9.90 14.07
N THR A 207 6.73 9.96 13.00
CA THR A 207 8.19 10.12 13.09
C THR A 207 8.66 11.38 12.38
N LEU A 208 9.24 12.28 13.16
CA LEU A 208 9.92 13.49 12.71
C LEU A 208 11.37 13.17 12.31
N PHE A 209 11.77 13.56 11.11
CA PHE A 209 13.14 13.40 10.61
C PHE A 209 13.98 14.68 10.77
N GLY A 210 15.07 14.61 11.53
CA GLY A 210 16.08 15.67 11.56
C GLY A 210 17.20 15.43 10.52
N PRO A 211 17.77 16.50 9.94
CA PRO A 211 17.56 17.92 10.27
C PRO A 211 16.38 18.59 9.56
N CYS A 212 15.76 17.91 8.58
CA CYS A 212 14.80 18.53 7.66
C CYS A 212 13.44 18.92 8.28
N GLY A 213 13.07 18.36 9.43
CA GLY A 213 11.79 18.62 10.10
C GLY A 213 10.56 18.01 9.43
N HIS A 214 10.73 17.13 8.44
CA HIS A 214 9.62 16.47 7.75
C HIS A 214 9.11 15.24 8.51
N ILE A 215 7.82 14.96 8.33
CA ILE A 215 7.15 13.80 8.90
C ILE A 215 6.58 13.00 7.72
N ALA A 216 7.20 11.85 7.42
CA ALA A 216 6.88 11.07 6.23
C ALA A 216 6.49 9.61 6.54
N THR A 217 6.87 9.09 7.70
CA THR A 217 6.68 7.67 8.03
C THR A 217 6.21 7.46 9.46
N CYS A 218 5.64 6.29 9.72
CA CYS A 218 5.42 5.78 11.07
C CYS A 218 6.71 5.27 11.73
N SER A 219 6.66 5.06 13.04
CA SER A 219 7.76 4.60 13.89
C SER A 219 8.27 3.21 13.48
N ILE A 220 7.42 2.40 12.87
CA ILE A 220 7.75 1.04 12.40
C ILE A 220 8.53 1.10 11.08
N CYS A 221 8.17 2.00 10.17
CA CYS A 221 8.80 2.12 8.86
C CYS A 221 10.04 3.02 8.87
N SER A 222 10.13 3.97 9.80
CA SER A 222 11.22 4.95 9.88
C SER A 222 12.65 4.36 9.95
N PRO A 223 12.92 3.18 10.56
CA PRO A 223 14.26 2.61 10.58
C PRO A 223 14.75 2.15 9.20
N ARG A 224 13.82 1.86 8.28
CA ARG A 224 14.12 1.41 6.91
C ARG A 224 14.46 2.57 5.98
N VAL A 225 14.21 3.81 6.40
CA VAL A 225 14.37 5.02 5.59
C VAL A 225 15.68 5.73 5.92
N LYS A 226 16.59 5.79 4.93
CA LYS A 226 17.91 6.45 5.05
C LYS A 226 17.93 7.91 4.58
N LYS A 227 16.99 8.29 3.70
CA LYS A 227 16.81 9.65 3.18
C LYS A 227 15.35 10.03 3.29
N CYS A 228 15.05 11.27 3.65
CA CYS A 228 13.69 11.78 3.76
C CYS A 228 12.94 11.56 2.45
N LEU A 229 11.73 10.99 2.50
CA LEU A 229 10.93 10.69 1.32
C LEU A 229 10.39 11.95 0.63
N MET A 230 10.48 13.09 1.29
CA MET A 230 10.00 14.39 0.82
C MET A 230 11.11 15.23 0.19
N CYS A 231 12.14 15.57 0.97
CA CYS A 231 13.23 16.45 0.52
C CYS A 231 14.49 15.70 0.05
N LYS A 232 14.53 14.36 0.18
CA LYS A 232 15.69 13.49 -0.15
C LYS A 232 16.95 13.74 0.68
N GLU A 233 16.88 14.59 1.70
CA GLU A 233 17.98 14.85 2.64
C GLU A 233 18.28 13.60 3.50
N PRO A 234 19.55 13.30 3.84
CA PRO A 234 19.88 12.17 4.72
C PRO A 234 19.26 12.33 6.11
N VAL A 235 18.65 11.26 6.63
CA VAL A 235 18.03 11.25 7.96
C VAL A 235 19.10 11.06 9.02
N GLN A 236 19.32 12.09 9.85
CA GLN A 236 20.30 12.08 10.94
C GLN A 236 19.66 11.67 12.27
N SER A 237 18.46 12.19 12.56
CA SER A 237 17.71 11.85 13.77
C SER A 237 16.26 11.45 13.45
N ARG A 238 15.70 10.61 14.31
CA ARG A 238 14.32 10.09 14.21
C ARG A 238 13.67 10.28 15.58
N THR A 239 12.69 11.16 15.65
CA THR A 239 11.99 11.46 16.90
C THR A 239 10.54 11.02 16.74
N LYS A 240 10.08 10.13 17.63
CA LYS A 240 8.66 9.77 17.67
C LYS A 240 7.86 10.93 18.25
N ILE A 241 6.71 11.19 17.66
CA ILE A 241 5.80 12.26 18.04
C ILE A 241 4.88 11.72 19.12
N GLU A 242 5.01 12.29 20.31
CA GLU A 242 4.24 11.88 21.49
C GLU A 242 3.08 12.83 21.76
N GLU A 243 2.38 12.59 22.86
CA GLU A 243 1.34 13.46 23.38
C GLU A 243 1.91 14.83 23.78
N CYS A 244 1.04 15.83 23.80
CA CYS A 244 1.39 17.18 24.18
C CYS A 244 1.82 17.20 25.65
N VAL A 245 3.06 17.65 25.91
CA VAL A 245 3.64 17.70 27.26
C VAL A 245 2.90 18.68 28.19
N VAL A 246 2.11 19.60 27.62
CA VAL A 246 1.42 20.65 28.37
C VAL A 246 0.03 20.22 28.84
N CYS A 247 -0.78 19.64 27.95
CA CYS A 247 -2.15 19.24 28.28
C CYS A 247 -2.37 17.74 28.43
N SER A 248 -1.45 16.89 27.95
CA SER A 248 -1.56 15.42 27.91
C SER A 248 -2.78 14.85 27.16
N ASP A 249 -3.70 15.69 26.69
CA ASP A 249 -4.97 15.26 26.09
C ASP A 249 -4.93 15.15 24.55
N LYS A 250 -3.95 15.80 23.91
CA LYS A 250 -3.84 15.87 22.44
C LYS A 250 -2.43 15.50 21.99
N GLN A 251 -2.28 14.96 20.78
CA GLN A 251 -0.95 14.71 20.20
C GLN A 251 -0.22 16.03 19.90
N ALA A 252 1.12 16.04 20.04
CA ALA A 252 1.92 17.19 19.65
C ALA A 252 1.86 17.40 18.12
N SER A 253 1.47 18.60 17.69
CA SER A 253 1.23 18.93 16.28
C SER A 253 2.05 20.13 15.79
N VAL A 254 2.83 20.79 16.65
CA VAL A 254 3.58 22.00 16.28
C VAL A 254 5.08 21.81 16.45
N LEU A 255 5.81 21.94 15.35
CA LEU A 255 7.27 21.96 15.32
C LEU A 255 7.78 23.38 15.61
N PHE A 256 8.63 23.51 16.62
CA PHE A 256 9.24 24.77 17.03
C PHE A 256 10.58 25.00 16.34
N GLN A 257 10.77 26.17 15.74
CA GLN A 257 12.08 26.63 15.25
C GLN A 257 12.65 27.74 16.16
N PRO A 258 13.98 27.80 16.35
CA PRO A 258 15.01 26.98 15.68
C PRO A 258 15.29 25.61 16.33
N CYS A 259 14.66 25.29 17.47
CA CYS A 259 15.07 24.12 18.25
C CYS A 259 14.70 22.74 17.67
N GLY A 260 13.78 22.66 16.71
CA GLY A 260 13.39 21.40 16.05
C GLY A 260 12.58 20.43 16.90
N HIS A 261 12.02 20.89 18.03
CA HIS A 261 11.21 20.07 18.93
C HIS A 261 9.73 20.18 18.59
N MET A 262 9.00 19.07 18.68
CA MET A 262 7.54 19.03 18.56
C MET A 262 6.94 18.40 19.81
N CYS A 263 6.48 19.24 20.73
CA CYS A 263 6.06 18.81 22.07
C CYS A 263 4.74 19.44 22.54
N ALA A 264 4.09 20.25 21.69
CA ALA A 264 2.84 20.92 22.01
C ALA A 264 1.79 20.72 20.90
N CYS A 265 0.52 20.67 21.28
CA CYS A 265 -0.61 20.80 20.36
C CYS A 265 -0.82 22.28 19.98
N ASP A 266 -1.61 22.54 18.94
CA ASP A 266 -1.83 23.90 18.39
C ASP A 266 -2.32 24.92 19.44
N ASN A 267 -3.24 24.51 20.32
CA ASN A 267 -3.75 25.37 21.40
C ASN A 267 -2.66 25.73 22.41
N CYS A 268 -1.87 24.76 22.85
CA CYS A 268 -0.82 24.98 23.85
C CYS A 268 0.36 25.75 23.25
N ALA A 269 0.76 25.43 22.01
CA ALA A 269 1.84 26.09 21.29
C ALA A 269 1.63 27.59 21.14
N SER A 270 0.38 28.02 20.90
CA SER A 270 0.02 29.44 20.72
C SER A 270 0.28 30.30 21.97
N LEU A 271 0.35 29.69 23.15
CA LEU A 271 0.59 30.37 24.42
C LEU A 271 2.07 30.39 24.83
N MET A 272 2.92 29.67 24.10
CA MET A 272 4.32 29.44 24.48
C MET A 272 5.25 30.43 23.81
N LYS A 273 6.17 31.03 24.59
CA LYS A 273 7.27 31.87 24.08
C LYS A 273 8.63 31.17 24.13
N LYS A 274 8.72 30.07 24.88
CA LYS A 274 9.93 29.25 25.05
C LYS A 274 9.56 27.76 24.97
N CYS A 275 10.44 26.97 24.37
CA CYS A 275 10.25 25.52 24.26
C CYS A 275 10.37 24.87 25.65
N VAL A 276 9.42 24.00 26.01
CA VAL A 276 9.43 23.31 27.31
C VAL A 276 10.60 22.31 27.43
N GLN A 277 11.05 21.73 26.32
CA GLN A 277 12.14 20.75 26.32
C GLN A 277 13.52 21.39 26.43
N CYS A 278 13.83 22.41 25.62
CA CYS A 278 15.16 23.02 25.59
C CYS A 278 15.26 24.41 26.22
N ARG A 279 14.15 24.99 26.67
CA ARG A 279 14.04 26.36 27.21
C ARG A 279 14.48 27.49 26.26
N GLY A 280 14.76 27.16 24.99
CA GLY A 280 15.08 28.13 23.94
C GLY A 280 13.87 28.99 23.55
N VAL A 281 14.12 30.19 23.05
CA VAL A 281 13.08 31.09 22.53
C VAL A 281 12.51 30.50 21.24
N ILE A 282 11.18 30.53 21.10
CA ILE A 282 10.50 30.04 19.91
C ILE A 282 10.31 31.20 18.95
N GLU A 283 10.85 31.07 17.73
CA GLU A 283 10.75 32.10 16.69
C GLU A 283 9.61 31.81 15.70
N LYS A 284 9.40 30.53 15.37
CA LYS A 284 8.35 30.09 14.44
C LYS A 284 7.66 28.83 14.91
N HIS A 285 6.36 28.76 14.63
CA HIS A 285 5.49 27.61 14.83
C HIS A 285 5.16 27.01 13.47
N ILE A 286 5.60 25.78 13.21
CA ILE A 286 5.30 25.07 11.97
C ILE A 286 4.27 23.99 12.29
N PRO A 287 3.05 24.06 11.72
CA PRO A 287 2.03 23.05 11.99
C PRO A 287 2.36 21.73 11.30
N PHE A 288 1.86 20.63 11.87
CA PHE A 288 2.07 19.26 11.41
C PHE A 288 1.81 19.08 9.91
N ILE A 289 0.75 19.70 9.41
CA ILE A 289 0.36 19.64 7.99
C ILE A 289 1.49 20.11 7.06
N VAL A 290 2.23 21.15 7.45
CA VAL A 290 3.35 21.69 6.67
C VAL A 290 4.56 20.76 6.75
N CYS A 291 4.81 20.16 7.92
CA CYS A 291 5.83 19.13 8.08
C CYS A 291 5.56 17.86 7.25
N CYS A 292 4.29 17.59 6.93
CA CYS A 292 3.85 16.50 6.06
C CYS A 292 3.80 16.85 4.57
N GLY A 293 4.11 18.10 4.20
CA GLY A 293 4.13 18.60 2.81
C GLY A 293 2.84 19.26 2.33
N GLY A 294 1.87 19.49 3.22
CA GLY A 294 0.69 20.27 2.93
C GLY A 294 0.98 21.78 2.92
N GLN A 295 0.08 22.55 2.32
CA GLN A 295 0.11 24.01 2.40
C GLN A 295 -0.43 24.48 3.76
N ALA A 296 0.12 25.56 4.30
CA ALA A 296 -0.35 26.13 5.57
C ALA A 296 -1.76 26.72 5.39
N PRO A 297 -2.67 26.56 6.37
CA PRO A 297 -3.94 27.27 6.36
C PRO A 297 -3.69 28.79 6.40
N PRO A 298 -4.49 29.62 5.69
CA PRO A 298 -4.26 31.06 5.54
C PRO A 298 -4.45 31.90 6.81
N SER A 299 -4.48 31.28 7.99
CA SER A 299 -4.68 31.94 9.27
C SER A 299 -3.64 31.50 10.30
N ILE A 300 -2.41 32.02 10.20
CA ILE A 300 -1.52 32.44 11.30
C ILE A 300 -0.44 33.30 10.64
N LEU A 301 -0.67 34.61 10.59
CA LEU A 301 0.36 35.63 10.35
C LEU A 301 0.36 36.57 11.56
N PRO A 302 1.50 36.77 12.23
CA PRO A 302 1.82 38.08 12.75
C PRO A 302 2.49 38.87 11.61
N SER A 303 1.78 39.88 11.15
CA SER A 303 2.28 40.94 10.28
C SER A 303 3.40 41.73 10.96
N THR A 304 4.57 41.82 10.33
CA THR A 304 5.39 43.06 10.31
C THR A 304 6.38 43.04 9.14
N ALA A 305 6.40 44.16 8.42
CA ALA A 305 7.23 44.52 7.29
C ALA A 305 8.74 44.49 7.59
N ASN A 306 9.61 44.33 6.58
CA ASN A 306 10.24 45.47 5.89
C ASN A 306 11.20 45.00 4.76
N ASN A 307 11.37 45.89 3.79
CA ASN A 307 12.13 45.80 2.55
C ASN A 307 13.64 45.57 2.73
N ASN A 308 14.29 44.86 1.80
CA ASN A 308 15.18 45.48 0.79
C ASN A 308 16.00 44.46 -0.02
N SER A 309 16.21 44.81 -1.30
CA SER A 309 17.34 44.51 -2.20
C SER A 309 17.70 43.03 -2.47
N GLY A 310 17.96 42.57 -3.69
CA GLY A 310 18.22 43.21 -4.97
C GLY A 310 19.11 42.29 -5.80
N SER A 311 18.88 42.27 -7.11
CA SER A 311 19.90 42.05 -8.17
C SER A 311 20.50 40.64 -8.33
N SER A 312 20.27 40.01 -9.50
CA SER A 312 21.28 39.77 -10.56
C SER A 312 22.18 38.54 -10.30
N SER A 313 22.62 37.66 -11.21
CA SER A 313 22.61 37.49 -12.67
C SER A 313 23.72 36.45 -12.96
N GLY A 314 23.64 35.68 -14.06
CA GLY A 314 24.78 34.94 -14.64
C GLY A 314 25.11 33.60 -13.95
N GLY A 315 25.30 32.47 -14.63
CA GLY A 315 25.94 32.24 -15.92
C GLY A 315 27.35 31.68 -15.68
N GLY A 316 27.69 30.50 -16.20
CA GLY A 316 29.08 30.01 -16.17
C GLY A 316 29.26 28.50 -16.18
N SER A 317 29.50 27.96 -17.37
CA SER A 317 30.01 26.63 -17.68
C SER A 317 31.40 26.37 -17.08
N SER A 318 31.75 25.09 -16.86
CA SER A 318 33.12 24.64 -17.15
C SER A 318 33.22 23.12 -17.30
N SER A 319 33.99 22.78 -18.32
CA SER A 319 34.43 21.50 -18.87
C SER A 319 35.75 21.03 -18.26
N GLY A 320 36.10 19.75 -18.49
CA GLY A 320 37.45 19.18 -18.33
C GLY A 320 37.36 17.71 -17.95
N SER A 321 37.35 16.75 -18.88
CA SER A 321 38.44 16.23 -19.73
C SER A 321 39.48 15.38 -18.99
N ASN A 322 39.89 14.31 -19.68
CA ASN A 322 41.06 13.43 -19.51
C ASN A 322 40.80 12.15 -18.68
N ASN A 323 41.13 10.93 -19.10
CA ASN A 323 42.04 10.45 -20.13
C ASN A 323 41.70 8.98 -20.54
N THR A 324 41.91 8.68 -21.83
CA THR A 324 42.53 7.49 -22.48
C THR A 324 42.77 6.22 -21.63
N ALA A 325 42.62 4.97 -22.09
CA ALA A 325 43.14 4.33 -23.32
C ALA A 325 42.51 2.90 -23.39
N THR A 326 41.90 2.44 -24.49
CA THR A 326 42.45 1.49 -25.52
C THR A 326 43.17 0.26 -24.91
N VAL A 327 42.93 -1.00 -25.29
CA VAL A 327 43.11 -1.64 -26.62
C VAL A 327 42.60 -3.11 -26.52
N SER A 328 41.80 -3.57 -27.50
CA SER A 328 41.66 -4.91 -28.17
C SER A 328 41.82 -6.26 -27.41
N VAL A 329 41.43 -7.46 -27.87
CA VAL A 329 41.14 -8.03 -29.20
C VAL A 329 40.25 -9.29 -29.03
N SER A 330 39.32 -9.46 -29.98
CA SER A 330 38.83 -10.67 -30.68
C SER A 330 39.10 -12.13 -30.23
N ALA A 331 38.00 -12.92 -30.34
CA ALA A 331 37.78 -14.09 -31.21
C ALA A 331 37.76 -15.54 -30.67
N ALA A 332 36.80 -16.27 -31.27
CA ALA A 332 36.66 -17.73 -31.48
C ALA A 332 36.35 -18.62 -30.27
N ALA A 333 35.80 -19.82 -30.39
CA ALA A 333 34.79 -20.51 -31.23
C ALA A 333 34.69 -21.94 -30.65
N ALA A 334 33.61 -22.68 -30.97
CA ALA A 334 33.43 -24.14 -30.80
C ALA A 334 33.22 -24.67 -29.34
N ALA A 335 32.59 -25.80 -29.03
CA ALA A 335 31.64 -26.72 -29.68
C ALA A 335 31.22 -27.78 -28.62
N ALA A 336 30.04 -28.41 -28.79
CA ALA A 336 29.59 -29.74 -28.30
C ALA A 336 29.58 -29.99 -26.75
N ALA A 337 28.84 -30.90 -26.12
CA ALA A 337 27.96 -32.05 -26.44
C ALA A 337 27.01 -32.25 -25.21
N ALA A 338 25.71 -32.54 -25.37
CA ALA A 338 25.04 -33.86 -25.29
C ALA A 338 24.95 -34.56 -23.91
N ALA A 339 23.71 -34.73 -23.41
CA ALA A 339 23.10 -35.87 -22.67
C ALA A 339 21.77 -35.36 -22.04
N GLY A 340 20.55 -35.84 -22.32
CA GLY A 340 20.03 -37.21 -22.28
C GLY A 340 19.88 -37.64 -20.80
N VAL A 341 18.72 -37.91 -20.19
CA VAL A 341 17.69 -38.92 -20.52
C VAL A 341 16.52 -38.77 -19.48
N VAL A 342 15.25 -38.61 -19.89
CA VAL A 342 14.10 -39.57 -20.00
C VAL A 342 13.37 -39.95 -18.69
N VAL A 343 12.05 -39.75 -18.75
CA VAL A 343 10.93 -40.10 -17.83
C VAL A 343 10.54 -41.58 -18.01
N PRO A 344 9.94 -42.25 -17.00
CA PRO A 344 8.64 -42.89 -17.30
C PRO A 344 7.64 -42.95 -16.11
N GLY A 345 6.35 -42.92 -16.42
CA GLY A 345 5.29 -43.64 -15.69
C GLY A 345 4.69 -44.72 -16.64
N PRO A 346 3.48 -45.28 -16.42
CA PRO A 346 2.62 -45.35 -15.22
C PRO A 346 2.05 -46.79 -14.97
N THR A 347 1.17 -46.99 -13.97
CA THR A 347 -0.13 -47.74 -14.00
C THR A 347 -0.66 -48.07 -12.58
N GLY A 348 -1.97 -47.90 -12.35
CA GLY A 348 -2.70 -48.14 -11.08
C GLY A 348 -3.18 -49.60 -10.87
N PRO A 349 -3.96 -49.92 -9.81
CA PRO A 349 -5.41 -49.59 -9.76
C PRO A 349 -5.98 -49.23 -8.34
N LEU A 350 -7.32 -49.20 -8.26
CA LEU A 350 -8.26 -48.46 -7.39
C LEU A 350 -8.53 -48.96 -5.94
N MET A 351 -9.06 -48.01 -5.13
CA MET A 351 -10.00 -48.07 -3.97
C MET A 351 -9.52 -48.57 -2.58
N ASN A 352 -9.60 -47.71 -1.54
CA ASN A 352 -10.74 -47.62 -0.60
C ASN A 352 -10.50 -46.54 0.49
N ASN A 353 -11.60 -45.92 0.93
CA ASN A 353 -11.73 -44.93 2.00
C ASN A 353 -11.33 -45.50 3.38
N GLY A 354 -10.59 -44.72 4.16
CA GLY A 354 -10.34 -44.98 5.57
C GLY A 354 -9.62 -43.79 6.18
N SER A 355 -10.35 -42.99 6.97
CA SER A 355 -9.83 -41.92 7.80
C SER A 355 -8.63 -42.43 8.60
N ARG A 356 -7.43 -42.05 8.17
CA ARG A 356 -6.20 -42.23 8.94
C ARG A 356 -5.93 -40.90 9.61
N ASP A 357 -6.12 -40.85 10.91
CA ASP A 357 -5.58 -39.79 11.75
C ASP A 357 -4.10 -39.64 11.39
N MET A 358 -3.77 -38.47 10.84
CA MET A 358 -2.44 -38.14 10.37
C MET A 358 -1.52 -38.12 11.59
N SER A 359 -0.69 -39.15 11.73
CA SER A 359 0.16 -39.28 12.92
C SER A 359 1.08 -38.07 13.03
N SER A 360 1.35 -37.58 14.24
CA SER A 360 2.21 -36.42 14.47
C SER A 360 3.59 -36.57 13.81
N ALA A 361 4.07 -37.81 13.66
CA ALA A 361 5.29 -38.14 12.96
C ALA A 361 5.20 -37.90 11.44
N ASP A 362 4.05 -38.14 10.83
CA ASP A 362 3.86 -37.90 9.39
C ASP A 362 3.63 -36.40 9.09
N LEU A 363 3.01 -35.64 10.02
CA LEU A 363 2.98 -34.17 9.95
C LEU A 363 4.39 -33.57 10.05
N GLN A 364 5.24 -34.09 10.95
CA GLN A 364 6.64 -33.65 11.05
C GLN A 364 7.44 -33.99 9.79
N LYS A 365 7.23 -35.17 9.19
CA LYS A 365 7.87 -35.52 7.90
C LYS A 365 7.44 -34.58 6.78
N LEU A 366 6.15 -34.25 6.68
CA LEU A 366 5.66 -33.30 5.67
C LEU A 366 6.19 -31.89 5.90
N GLN A 367 6.27 -31.43 7.15
CA GLN A 367 6.87 -30.15 7.50
C GLN A 367 8.36 -30.10 7.14
N GLN A 368 9.10 -31.19 7.40
CA GLN A 368 10.50 -31.30 7.00
C GLN A 368 10.65 -31.28 5.49
N GLN A 369 9.82 -32.04 4.75
CA GLN A 369 9.84 -32.06 3.28
C GLN A 369 9.54 -30.68 2.69
N LEU A 370 8.57 -29.94 3.25
CA LEU A 370 8.29 -28.57 2.83
C LEU A 370 9.46 -27.62 3.13
N HIS A 371 10.15 -27.81 4.25
CA HIS A 371 11.34 -27.04 4.59
C HIS A 371 12.50 -27.32 3.61
N ASP A 372 12.75 -28.59 3.30
CA ASP A 372 13.80 -29.00 2.37
C ASP A 372 13.53 -28.48 0.95
N ILE A 373 12.28 -28.55 0.47
CA ILE A 373 11.86 -27.99 -0.82
C ILE A 373 12.04 -26.46 -0.81
N LYS A 374 11.69 -25.81 0.30
CA LYS A 374 11.85 -24.37 0.47
C LYS A 374 13.34 -23.97 0.39
N GLU A 375 14.24 -24.68 1.07
CA GLU A 375 15.68 -24.42 0.96
C GLU A 375 16.24 -24.68 -0.45
N GLN A 376 15.77 -25.73 -1.12
CA GLN A 376 16.20 -26.06 -2.48
C GLN A 376 15.73 -25.04 -3.53
N THR A 377 14.58 -24.41 -3.32
CA THR A 377 14.00 -23.45 -4.27
C THR A 377 14.35 -21.99 -3.96
N MET A 378 14.86 -21.70 -2.76
CA MET A 378 15.21 -20.35 -2.34
C MET A 378 16.63 -19.92 -2.72
N CYS A 379 16.80 -18.63 -2.97
CA CYS A 379 18.07 -18.04 -3.34
C CYS A 379 19.08 -18.22 -2.19
N PRO A 380 20.25 -18.84 -2.45
CA PRO A 380 21.24 -19.13 -1.41
C PRO A 380 21.94 -17.88 -0.86
N VAL A 381 21.67 -16.71 -1.46
CA VAL A 381 22.28 -15.42 -1.08
C VAL A 381 21.38 -14.64 -0.14
N CYS A 382 20.10 -14.46 -0.50
CA CYS A 382 19.19 -13.64 0.30
C CYS A 382 18.24 -14.45 1.19
N LEU A 383 18.12 -15.77 0.97
CA LEU A 383 17.23 -16.65 1.73
C LEU A 383 15.79 -16.11 1.85
N ASP A 384 15.32 -15.38 0.84
CA ASP A 384 14.04 -14.67 0.88
C ASP A 384 13.27 -14.75 -0.45
N ARG A 385 13.98 -14.94 -1.57
CA ARG A 385 13.39 -14.99 -2.91
C ARG A 385 13.65 -16.34 -3.55
N LEU A 386 12.72 -16.81 -4.40
CA LEU A 386 12.91 -18.04 -5.18
C LEU A 386 14.02 -17.89 -6.23
N LYS A 387 14.70 -19.00 -6.56
CA LYS A 387 15.65 -19.09 -7.66
C LYS A 387 14.89 -18.99 -8.98
N ASN A 388 15.03 -17.86 -9.66
CA ASN A 388 14.45 -17.62 -10.99
C ASN A 388 15.53 -17.23 -12.01
N MET A 389 16.80 -17.45 -11.68
CA MET A 389 17.92 -17.19 -12.55
C MET A 389 19.01 -18.24 -12.37
N ILE A 390 19.50 -18.80 -13.48
CA ILE A 390 20.51 -19.85 -13.50
C ILE A 390 21.75 -19.35 -14.25
N PHE A 391 22.93 -19.63 -13.71
CA PHE A 391 24.21 -19.39 -14.35
C PHE A 391 24.61 -20.60 -15.22
N LEU A 392 25.53 -20.41 -16.19
CA LEU A 392 26.02 -21.52 -17.02
C LEU A 392 26.67 -22.67 -16.22
N CYS A 393 27.12 -22.41 -15.00
CA CYS A 393 27.62 -23.44 -14.10
C CYS A 393 26.52 -24.31 -13.45
N GLY A 394 25.25 -24.12 -13.81
CA GLY A 394 24.09 -24.87 -13.31
C GLY A 394 23.52 -24.38 -11.98
N HIS A 395 24.18 -23.42 -11.33
CA HIS A 395 23.74 -22.89 -10.03
C HIS A 395 22.76 -21.72 -10.19
N GLY A 396 21.74 -21.71 -9.32
CA GLY A 396 20.64 -20.74 -9.37
C GLY A 396 20.64 -19.73 -8.23
N THR A 397 20.27 -18.49 -8.55
CA THR A 397 20.00 -17.40 -7.60
C THR A 397 18.70 -16.70 -7.97
N CYS A 398 18.20 -15.81 -7.12
CA CYS A 398 17.17 -14.87 -7.57
C CYS A 398 17.80 -13.81 -8.48
N GLN A 399 17.02 -13.30 -9.43
CA GLN A 399 17.43 -12.26 -10.37
C GLN A 399 18.11 -11.07 -9.66
N MET A 400 17.50 -10.56 -8.59
CA MET A 400 18.01 -9.41 -7.83
C MET A 400 19.41 -9.64 -7.23
N CYS A 401 19.69 -10.86 -6.77
CA CYS A 401 21.00 -11.20 -6.22
C CYS A 401 22.01 -11.42 -7.33
N GLY A 402 21.69 -12.26 -8.32
CA GLY A 402 22.69 -12.62 -9.32
C GLY A 402 22.94 -11.57 -10.40
N ASP A 403 22.08 -10.54 -10.56
CA ASP A 403 22.37 -9.35 -11.35
C ASP A 403 23.56 -8.55 -10.80
N ARG A 404 23.85 -8.68 -9.49
CA ARG A 404 24.95 -8.00 -8.79
C ARG A 404 26.19 -8.88 -8.61
N MET A 405 26.14 -10.13 -9.06
CA MET A 405 27.22 -11.10 -8.88
C MET A 405 28.08 -11.20 -10.13
N HIS A 406 29.39 -11.14 -9.95
CA HIS A 406 30.38 -11.39 -11.01
C HIS A 406 30.91 -12.83 -10.98
N GLU A 407 30.74 -13.53 -9.86
CA GLU A 407 31.11 -14.93 -9.66
C GLU A 407 29.95 -15.70 -9.04
N CYS A 408 29.84 -16.99 -9.36
CA CYS A 408 28.83 -17.86 -8.77
C CYS A 408 29.12 -18.05 -7.26
N PRO A 409 28.15 -17.81 -6.36
CA PRO A 409 28.38 -17.93 -4.92
C PRO A 409 28.62 -19.37 -4.45
N ILE A 410 28.25 -20.37 -5.27
CA ILE A 410 28.41 -21.79 -4.93
C ILE A 410 29.76 -22.32 -5.45
N CYS A 411 30.05 -22.14 -6.74
CA CYS A 411 31.23 -22.74 -7.38
C CYS A 411 32.36 -21.75 -7.72
N ARG A 412 32.20 -20.46 -7.39
CA ARG A 412 33.18 -19.36 -7.62
C ARG A 412 33.66 -19.18 -9.07
N LYS A 413 32.95 -19.77 -10.04
CA LYS A 413 33.21 -19.56 -11.47
C LYS A 413 32.68 -18.18 -11.90
N PRO A 414 33.35 -17.48 -12.82
CA PRO A 414 32.87 -16.20 -13.32
C PRO A 414 31.50 -16.35 -14.02
N VAL A 415 30.64 -15.35 -13.84
CA VAL A 415 29.28 -15.34 -14.42
C VAL A 415 29.32 -14.77 -15.83
N GLU A 416 29.42 -15.66 -16.83
CA GLU A 416 29.46 -15.29 -18.25
C GLU A 416 28.07 -15.00 -18.85
N LYS A 417 27.06 -15.81 -18.49
CA LYS A 417 25.67 -15.62 -18.92
C LYS A 417 24.71 -15.89 -17.77
N ARG A 418 23.62 -15.12 -17.76
CA ARG A 418 22.51 -15.19 -16.81
C ARG A 418 21.25 -15.57 -17.59
N ILE A 419 20.64 -16.69 -17.22
CA ILE A 419 19.42 -17.20 -17.87
C ILE A 419 18.28 -17.04 -16.86
N LEU A 420 17.28 -16.23 -17.19
CA LEU A 420 16.06 -16.11 -16.40
C LEU A 420 15.12 -17.27 -16.72
N VAL A 421 14.63 -17.92 -15.67
CA VAL A 421 13.65 -19.01 -15.77
C VAL A 421 12.32 -18.45 -15.26
N PHE A 422 11.35 -18.37 -16.17
CA PHE A 422 10.00 -17.86 -15.90
C PHE A 422 9.06 -19.00 -15.54
#